data_AF-A0A7V9VJ51-F1
#
_entry.id   AF-A0A7V9VJ51-F1
#
_cell.length_a   1.000
_cell.length_b   1.000
_cell.length_c   1.000
_cell.angle_alpha   90.00
_cell.angle_beta   90.00
_cell.angle_gamma   90.00
#
_symmetry.space_group_name_H-M   'P 1'
#
loop_
_entity.id
_entity.type
_entity.pdbx_description
1 polymer ?
#
loop_
_entity_poly.entity_id
_entity_poly.type
_entity_poly.pdbx_seq_one_letter_code
_entity_poly.pdbx_strand_id
1 'polypeptide(L)'
;MPTFESHLICQLRLPEPDERSPTIRLTGDSNEVIASIPTSESAPHLPLPDQSVRSISALDILEHVHDEQTWLGEFARVLIPDGQLTVRVPLENALAWLDALNIYRYVSDTIDRGEHPKETFPIGWHRHYAPCDLPEVLQLAGFDVTSAKGEGLSVGEIPHLAGLIVGNIVRQCPETERELFERRIRSTRDPGFRLPTSIAARITVHATRVREGYDPDPALDESDRPEEETATPLE
;
A
#
# COMPACT_ATOMS: atom_id res chain seq x y z
N MET A 1 -20.48 13.96 24.04
CA MET A 1 -20.49 13.61 22.60
C MET A 1 -19.26 12.76 22.37
N PRO A 2 -19.36 11.62 21.66
CA PRO A 2 -18.17 10.86 21.30
C PRO A 2 -17.23 11.78 20.51
N THR A 3 -15.96 11.79 20.87
CA THR A 3 -14.90 12.48 20.14
C THR A 3 -14.72 11.72 18.83
N PHE A 4 -15.04 12.38 17.71
CA PHE A 4 -14.78 11.82 16.38
C PHE A 4 -13.33 12.13 16.00
N GLU A 5 -12.63 11.15 15.44
CA GLU A 5 -11.39 11.45 14.71
C GLU A 5 -11.78 12.14 13.41
N SER A 6 -11.29 13.36 13.19
CA SER A 6 -11.59 14.09 11.96
C SER A 6 -10.80 13.50 10.80
N HIS A 7 -9.57 13.07 11.06
CA HIS A 7 -8.69 12.54 10.04
C HIS A 7 -7.79 11.40 10.56
N LEU A 8 -7.74 10.32 9.80
CA LEU A 8 -6.84 9.20 10.05
C LEU A 8 -5.79 9.11 8.92
N ILE A 9 -4.52 9.11 9.29
CA ILE A 9 -3.40 8.97 8.37
C ILE A 9 -2.80 7.58 8.51
N CYS A 10 -2.78 6.83 7.41
CA CYS A 10 -2.13 5.53 7.31
C CYS A 10 -0.74 5.70 6.66
N GLN A 11 0.29 5.11 7.27
CA GLN A 11 1.67 5.19 6.78
C GLN A 11 2.33 3.82 6.83
N LEU A 12 2.96 3.40 5.74
CA LEU A 12 3.84 2.25 5.75
C LEU A 12 5.06 2.50 6.63
N ARG A 13 5.44 1.50 7.41
CA ARG A 13 6.69 1.43 8.18
C ARG A 13 7.39 0.12 7.85
N LEU A 14 8.69 0.21 7.61
CA LEU A 14 9.52 -0.99 7.48
C LEU A 14 9.52 -1.80 8.78
N PRO A 15 9.68 -3.13 8.69
CA PRO A 15 9.76 -3.98 9.88
C PRO A 15 10.91 -3.53 10.79
N GLU A 16 10.67 -3.56 12.09
CA GLU A 16 11.74 -3.53 13.09
C GLU A 16 12.57 -4.84 13.04
N PRO A 17 13.79 -4.89 13.61
CA PRO A 17 14.67 -6.07 13.50
C PRO A 17 14.06 -7.40 13.95
N ASP A 18 13.05 -7.38 14.81
CA ASP A 18 12.31 -8.53 15.33
C ASP A 18 10.97 -8.80 14.61
N GLU A 19 10.60 -7.96 13.65
CA GLU A 19 9.37 -8.08 12.87
C GLU A 19 9.63 -8.71 11.50
N ARG A 20 8.66 -9.50 11.01
CA ARG A 20 8.78 -10.19 9.72
C ARG A 20 8.20 -9.44 8.53
N SER A 21 7.35 -8.44 8.79
CA SER A 21 6.59 -7.73 7.77
C SER A 21 6.54 -6.24 8.08
N PRO A 22 6.48 -5.37 7.06
CA PRO A 22 6.12 -3.97 7.27
C PRO A 22 4.81 -3.82 8.03
N THR A 23 4.61 -2.68 8.66
CA THR A 23 3.37 -2.33 9.36
C THR A 23 2.72 -1.10 8.76
N ILE A 24 1.39 -1.04 8.81
CA ILE A 24 0.62 0.18 8.56
C ILE A 24 0.39 0.87 9.90
N ARG A 25 1.06 2.00 10.09
CA ARG A 25 0.90 2.86 11.26
C ARG A 25 -0.28 3.81 11.05
N LEU A 26 -1.18 3.82 12.02
CA LEU A 26 -2.39 4.63 12.06
C LEU A 26 -2.19 5.81 13.02
N THR A 27 -2.46 7.02 12.53
CA THR A 27 -2.24 8.27 13.28
C THR A 27 -3.48 9.15 13.19
N GLY A 28 -3.97 9.63 14.33
CA GLY A 28 -5.13 10.53 14.41
C GLY A 28 -4.76 12.02 14.29
N ASP A 29 -5.74 12.90 14.52
CA ASP A 29 -5.57 14.36 14.40
C ASP A 29 -4.52 14.93 15.38
N SER A 30 -4.41 14.33 16.56
CA SER A 30 -3.45 14.69 17.61
C SER A 30 -2.01 14.25 17.27
N ASN A 31 -1.80 13.60 16.12
CA ASN A 31 -0.57 12.91 15.73
C ASN A 31 -0.17 11.79 16.71
N GLU A 32 -1.12 11.33 17.54
CA GLU A 32 -0.94 10.14 18.37
C GLU A 32 -1.07 8.87 17.54
N VAL A 33 -0.30 7.85 17.93
CA VAL A 33 -0.38 6.54 17.29
C VAL A 33 -1.57 5.80 17.86
N ILE A 34 -2.53 5.50 17.00
CA ILE A 34 -3.72 4.73 17.35
C ILE A 34 -3.40 3.24 17.32
N ALA A 35 -2.72 2.78 16.26
CA ALA A 35 -2.32 1.40 16.08
C ALA A 35 -1.16 1.25 15.07
N SER A 36 -0.54 0.08 15.09
CA SER A 36 0.39 -0.38 14.06
C SER A 36 0.01 -1.83 13.73
N ILE A 37 -0.40 -2.08 12.49
CA ILE A 37 -0.93 -3.39 12.07
C ILE A 37 0.00 -3.96 11.00
N PRO A 38 0.48 -5.21 11.13
CA PRO A 38 1.28 -5.87 10.09
C PRO A 38 0.59 -5.88 8.73
N THR A 39 1.35 -5.64 7.66
CA THR A 39 0.87 -5.74 6.27
C THR A 39 0.54 -7.17 5.87
N SER A 40 1.07 -8.16 6.60
CA SER A 40 0.75 -9.58 6.44
C SER A 40 -0.56 -10.00 7.11
N GLU A 41 -1.23 -9.10 7.84
CA GLU A 41 -2.52 -9.41 8.47
C GLU A 41 -3.61 -9.57 7.41
N SER A 42 -4.26 -10.73 7.38
CA SER A 42 -5.33 -11.04 6.42
C SER A 42 -6.67 -10.48 6.85
N ALA A 43 -6.88 -10.30 8.16
CA ALA A 43 -8.08 -9.71 8.73
C ALA A 43 -7.71 -8.51 9.61
N PRO A 44 -7.24 -7.39 9.02
CA PRO A 44 -6.90 -6.19 9.79
C PRO A 44 -8.10 -5.75 10.63
N HIS A 45 -7.82 -5.20 11.81
CA HIS A 45 -8.86 -4.61 12.66
C HIS A 45 -8.38 -3.28 13.24
N LEU A 46 -9.01 -2.19 12.82
CA LEU A 46 -8.72 -0.86 13.34
C LEU A 46 -9.36 -0.72 14.72
N PRO A 47 -8.62 -0.33 15.79
CA PRO A 47 -9.16 -0.20 17.14
C PRO A 47 -9.95 1.12 17.31
N LEU A 48 -10.89 1.35 16.38
CA LEU A 48 -11.77 2.49 16.29
C LEU A 48 -13.21 1.98 16.15
N PRO A 49 -14.19 2.64 16.79
CA PRO A 49 -15.59 2.28 16.61
C PRO A 49 -16.04 2.40 15.16
N ASP A 50 -17.11 1.70 14.81
CA ASP A 50 -17.76 1.88 13.53
C ASP A 50 -18.20 3.34 13.37
N GLN A 51 -18.03 3.86 12.16
CA GLN A 51 -18.51 5.20 11.81
C GLN A 51 -17.99 6.31 12.75
N SER A 52 -16.72 6.23 13.17
CA SER A 52 -16.09 7.20 14.07
C SER A 52 -15.10 8.15 13.40
N VAL A 53 -14.77 7.92 12.13
CA VAL A 53 -13.74 8.66 11.37
C VAL A 53 -14.38 9.46 10.25
N ARG A 54 -14.03 10.74 10.11
CA ARG A 54 -14.57 11.57 9.01
C ARG A 54 -13.80 11.41 7.70
N SER A 55 -12.49 11.18 7.75
CA SER A 55 -11.67 11.01 6.56
C SER A 55 -10.42 10.15 6.80
N ILE A 56 -9.98 9.42 5.77
CA ILE A 56 -8.78 8.57 5.79
C ILE A 56 -7.85 8.97 4.64
N SER A 57 -6.55 9.05 4.92
CA SER A 57 -5.46 9.12 3.93
C SER A 57 -4.66 7.82 3.94
N ALA A 58 -4.73 7.07 2.85
CA ALA A 58 -4.04 5.79 2.63
C ALA A 58 -3.15 5.91 1.38
N LEU A 59 -1.99 6.56 1.53
CA LEU A 59 -1.10 6.86 0.41
C LEU A 59 0.07 5.88 0.36
N ASP A 60 0.22 5.21 -0.78
CA ASP A 60 1.27 4.23 -1.05
C ASP A 60 1.30 3.10 0.02
N ILE A 61 0.13 2.52 0.32
CA ILE A 61 0.00 1.42 1.29
C ILE A 61 -0.71 0.18 0.75
N LEU A 62 -1.67 0.33 -0.17
CA LEU A 62 -2.49 -0.81 -0.62
C LEU A 62 -1.68 -1.77 -1.48
N GLU A 63 -0.62 -1.29 -2.11
CA GLU A 63 0.32 -2.10 -2.87
C GLU A 63 1.29 -2.91 -1.99
N HIS A 64 1.17 -2.82 -0.67
CA HIS A 64 2.02 -3.51 0.30
C HIS A 64 1.25 -4.46 1.22
N VAL A 65 -0.07 -4.38 1.27
CA VAL A 65 -0.90 -5.23 2.14
C VAL A 65 -1.21 -6.58 1.48
N HIS A 66 -1.41 -7.61 2.30
CA HIS A 66 -1.74 -8.96 1.84
C HIS A 66 -3.10 -9.02 1.12
N ASP A 67 -4.13 -8.38 1.71
CA ASP A 67 -5.49 -8.36 1.19
C ASP A 67 -6.03 -6.93 1.21
N GLU A 68 -5.96 -6.25 0.06
CA GLU A 68 -6.43 -4.87 -0.07
C GLU A 68 -7.93 -4.72 0.15
N GLN A 69 -8.71 -5.74 -0.17
CA GLN A 69 -10.16 -5.69 -0.09
C GLN A 69 -10.61 -5.67 1.37
N THR A 70 -9.99 -6.51 2.20
CA THR A 70 -10.27 -6.52 3.65
C THR A 70 -9.80 -5.23 4.33
N TRP A 71 -8.65 -4.67 3.92
CA TRP A 71 -8.19 -3.36 4.41
C TRP A 71 -9.16 -2.22 4.05
N LEU A 72 -9.66 -2.19 2.81
CA LEU A 72 -10.64 -1.21 2.37
C LEU A 72 -11.99 -1.40 3.08
N GLY A 73 -12.40 -2.64 3.33
CA GLY A 73 -13.60 -2.96 4.13
C GLY A 73 -13.52 -2.40 5.55
N GLU A 74 -12.37 -2.54 6.21
CA GLU A 74 -12.13 -1.92 7.52
C GLU A 74 -12.14 -0.38 7.46
N PHE A 75 -11.57 0.22 6.41
CA PHE A 75 -11.68 1.67 6.21
C PHE A 75 -13.13 2.12 6.05
N ALA A 76 -13.94 1.36 5.32
CA ALA A 76 -15.36 1.61 5.18
C ALA A 76 -16.08 1.48 6.52
N ARG A 77 -15.76 0.46 7.34
CA ARG A 77 -16.36 0.28 8.67
C ARG A 77 -16.16 1.49 9.58
N VAL A 78 -14.93 2.00 9.69
CA VAL A 78 -14.62 3.11 10.61
C VAL A 78 -15.05 4.48 10.05
N LEU A 79 -15.18 4.63 8.74
CA LEU A 79 -15.62 5.89 8.14
C LEU A 79 -17.11 6.15 8.41
N ILE A 80 -17.45 7.38 8.75
CA ILE A 80 -18.86 7.83 8.77
C ILE A 80 -19.47 7.70 7.37
N PRO A 81 -20.80 7.57 7.25
CA PRO A 81 -21.50 7.80 6.00
C PRO A 81 -21.07 9.10 5.31
N ASP A 82 -20.84 9.06 4.00
CA ASP A 82 -20.34 10.20 3.22
C ASP A 82 -18.92 10.67 3.61
N GLY A 83 -18.22 9.88 4.44
CA GLY A 83 -16.83 10.07 4.82
C GLY A 83 -15.88 9.91 3.63
N GLN A 84 -14.70 10.52 3.72
CA GLN A 84 -13.78 10.64 2.59
C GLN A 84 -12.61 9.66 2.72
N LEU A 85 -12.28 8.98 1.64
CA LEU A 85 -11.08 8.17 1.50
C LEU A 85 -10.20 8.77 0.41
N THR A 86 -8.93 9.00 0.72
CA THR A 86 -7.90 9.32 -0.28
C THR A 86 -6.92 8.17 -0.35
N VAL A 87 -6.85 7.53 -1.51
CA VAL A 87 -5.91 6.45 -1.81
C VAL A 87 -4.89 6.94 -2.84
N ARG A 88 -3.63 6.55 -2.68
CA ARG A 88 -2.65 6.63 -3.78
C ARG A 88 -2.00 5.28 -3.95
N VAL A 89 -1.91 4.81 -5.20
CA VAL A 89 -1.27 3.55 -5.56
C VAL A 89 -0.41 3.69 -6.81
N PRO A 90 0.57 2.79 -7.04
CA PRO A 90 1.28 2.67 -8.30
C PRO A 90 0.32 2.30 -9.43
N LEU A 91 0.48 2.97 -10.58
CA LEU A 91 -0.37 2.78 -11.75
C LEU A 91 0.28 1.80 -12.71
N GLU A 92 -0.46 0.78 -13.14
CA GLU A 92 0.00 -0.10 -14.20
C GLU A 92 0.02 0.65 -15.54
N ASN A 93 1.18 0.71 -16.17
CA ASN A 93 1.41 1.36 -17.45
C ASN A 93 2.67 0.79 -18.12
N ALA A 94 2.99 1.26 -19.33
CA ALA A 94 4.14 0.77 -20.10
C ALA A 94 5.51 0.93 -19.40
N LEU A 95 5.59 1.75 -18.35
CA LEU A 95 6.78 1.94 -17.51
C LEU A 95 6.63 1.35 -16.10
N ALA A 96 5.55 0.62 -15.79
CA ALA A 96 5.41 -0.04 -14.48
C ALA A 96 6.54 -1.05 -14.20
N TRP A 97 7.14 -1.62 -15.25
CA TRP A 97 8.32 -2.46 -15.13
C TRP A 97 9.59 -1.69 -14.69
N LEU A 98 9.60 -0.35 -14.77
CA LEU A 98 10.68 0.50 -14.27
C LEU A 98 10.56 0.81 -12.77
N ASP A 99 9.71 0.08 -12.06
CA ASP A 99 9.59 0.17 -10.61
C ASP A 99 10.88 -0.28 -9.91
N ALA A 100 11.38 0.56 -8.99
CA ALA A 100 12.65 0.33 -8.32
C ALA A 100 12.64 -0.95 -7.47
N LEU A 101 11.53 -1.26 -6.80
CA LEU A 101 11.42 -2.44 -5.93
C LEU A 101 11.38 -3.72 -6.78
N ASN A 102 10.59 -3.72 -7.86
CA ASN A 102 10.51 -4.86 -8.77
C ASN A 102 11.80 -5.10 -9.55
N ILE A 103 12.48 -4.04 -10.04
CA ILE A 103 13.81 -4.17 -10.68
C ILE A 103 14.83 -4.71 -9.68
N TYR A 104 14.89 -4.13 -8.48
CA TYR A 104 15.83 -4.56 -7.46
C TYR A 104 15.64 -6.05 -7.13
N ARG A 105 14.39 -6.47 -6.91
CA ARG A 105 14.06 -7.87 -6.70
C ARG A 105 14.51 -8.75 -7.86
N TYR A 106 14.16 -8.38 -9.10
CA TYR A 106 14.56 -9.14 -10.28
C TYR A 106 16.08 -9.30 -10.38
N VAL A 107 16.84 -8.23 -10.14
CA VAL A 107 18.31 -8.28 -10.11
C VAL A 107 18.79 -9.21 -9.02
N SER A 108 18.29 -9.04 -7.78
CA SER A 108 18.65 -9.86 -6.62
C SER A 108 18.42 -11.35 -6.86
N ASP A 109 17.25 -11.70 -7.41
CA ASP A 109 16.87 -13.08 -7.75
C ASP A 109 17.75 -13.64 -8.88
N THR A 110 18.11 -12.82 -9.87
CA THR A 110 18.95 -13.24 -10.99
C THR A 110 20.38 -13.58 -10.57
N ILE A 111 20.93 -12.86 -9.59
CA ILE A 111 22.32 -13.02 -9.15
C ILE A 111 22.46 -13.80 -7.82
N ASP A 112 21.34 -14.26 -7.26
CA ASP A 112 21.25 -14.92 -5.94
C ASP A 112 21.99 -14.14 -4.85
N ARG A 113 21.78 -12.81 -4.81
CA ARG A 113 22.48 -11.91 -3.89
C ARG A 113 21.67 -10.67 -3.55
N GLY A 114 21.59 -10.38 -2.26
CA GLY A 114 20.77 -9.32 -1.70
C GLY A 114 19.57 -9.91 -0.97
N GLU A 115 19.04 -9.17 0.00
CA GLU A 115 17.76 -9.50 0.62
C GLU A 115 16.63 -8.95 -0.27
N HIS A 116 15.48 -9.62 -0.30
CA HIS A 116 14.31 -9.03 -0.96
C HIS A 116 13.92 -7.71 -0.28
N PRO A 117 13.35 -6.74 -1.03
CA PRO A 117 12.95 -5.48 -0.44
C PRO A 117 11.94 -5.70 0.69
N LYS A 118 12.27 -5.19 1.88
CA LYS A 118 11.47 -5.27 3.11
C LYS A 118 10.09 -4.67 2.92
N GLU A 119 9.97 -3.65 2.08
CA GLU A 119 8.69 -3.02 1.72
C GLU A 119 7.67 -4.00 1.14
N THR A 120 8.10 -5.09 0.50
CA THR A 120 7.20 -6.02 -0.21
C THR A 120 6.90 -7.30 0.57
N PHE A 121 7.30 -7.41 1.85
CA PHE A 121 7.38 -8.70 2.55
C PHE A 121 6.09 -9.38 3.08
N PRO A 122 4.89 -9.12 2.54
CA PRO A 122 3.91 -10.21 2.47
C PRO A 122 3.63 -10.72 1.06
N ILE A 123 3.79 -9.87 0.04
CA ILE A 123 3.36 -10.16 -1.35
C ILE A 123 4.55 -10.47 -2.28
N GLY A 124 5.75 -10.13 -1.85
CA GLY A 124 7.01 -10.20 -2.57
C GLY A 124 7.17 -9.19 -3.72
N TRP A 125 6.12 -8.91 -4.50
CA TRP A 125 6.17 -8.01 -5.66
C TRP A 125 5.41 -6.73 -5.36
N HIS A 126 5.94 -5.58 -5.78
CA HIS A 126 5.27 -4.29 -5.62
C HIS A 126 4.12 -4.18 -6.64
N ARG A 127 2.88 -4.23 -6.14
CA ARG A 127 1.67 -4.28 -6.98
C ARG A 127 1.43 -2.95 -7.70
N HIS A 128 0.99 -3.04 -8.95
CA HIS A 128 0.52 -1.91 -9.74
C HIS A 128 -0.94 -2.14 -10.10
N TYR A 129 -1.72 -1.06 -10.13
CA TYR A 129 -3.16 -1.12 -10.37
C TYR A 129 -3.47 -0.61 -11.76
N ALA A 130 -4.23 -1.38 -12.54
CA ALA A 130 -4.76 -0.86 -13.79
C ALA A 130 -5.75 0.29 -13.49
N PRO A 131 -5.78 1.34 -14.33
CA PRO A 131 -6.68 2.48 -14.12
C PRO A 131 -8.17 2.10 -14.04
N CYS A 132 -8.57 1.00 -14.70
CA CYS A 132 -9.93 0.49 -14.72
C CYS A 132 -10.30 -0.33 -13.48
N ASP A 133 -9.33 -1.01 -12.86
CA ASP A 133 -9.59 -1.96 -11.78
C ASP A 133 -9.76 -1.24 -10.43
N LEU A 134 -9.02 -0.14 -10.22
CA LEU A 134 -9.04 0.57 -8.95
C LEU A 134 -10.44 1.12 -8.57
N PRO A 135 -11.24 1.70 -9.50
CA PRO A 135 -12.63 2.02 -9.22
C PRO A 135 -13.49 0.81 -8.83
N GLU A 136 -13.26 -0.35 -9.42
CA GLU A 136 -14.03 -1.58 -9.12
C GLU A 136 -13.68 -2.09 -7.72
N VAL A 137 -12.40 -2.16 -7.37
CA VAL A 137 -11.92 -2.53 -6.04
C VAL A 137 -12.48 -1.60 -4.96
N LEU A 138 -12.48 -0.28 -5.20
CA LEU A 138 -13.05 0.70 -4.27
C LEU A 138 -14.57 0.54 -4.14
N GLN A 139 -15.29 0.31 -5.24
CA GLN A 139 -16.73 0.07 -5.22
C GLN A 139 -17.10 -1.20 -4.46
N LEU A 140 -16.33 -2.27 -4.67
CA LEU A 140 -16.47 -3.54 -3.95
C LEU A 140 -16.24 -3.36 -2.43
N ALA A 141 -15.54 -2.31 -2.00
CA ALA A 141 -15.37 -2.00 -0.57
C ALA A 141 -16.42 -0.99 -0.04
N GLY A 142 -17.40 -0.60 -0.85
CA GLY A 142 -18.43 0.36 -0.46
C GLY A 142 -18.04 1.83 -0.65
N PHE A 143 -17.14 2.13 -1.58
CA PHE A 143 -16.75 3.50 -1.93
C PHE A 143 -17.19 3.90 -3.33
N ASP A 144 -17.62 5.15 -3.49
CA ASP A 144 -17.86 5.76 -4.79
C ASP A 144 -16.71 6.70 -5.15
N VAL A 145 -16.14 6.54 -6.35
CA VAL A 145 -14.98 7.33 -6.79
C VAL A 145 -15.45 8.71 -7.24
N THR A 146 -15.01 9.75 -6.53
CA THR A 146 -15.38 11.14 -6.83
C THR A 146 -14.41 11.81 -7.78
N SER A 147 -13.11 11.48 -7.68
CA SER A 147 -12.09 11.97 -8.62
C SER A 147 -10.85 11.09 -8.62
N ALA A 148 -10.15 11.09 -9.75
CA ALA A 148 -8.89 10.38 -9.91
C ALA A 148 -7.89 11.29 -10.64
N LYS A 149 -6.64 11.29 -10.19
CA LYS A 149 -5.56 12.11 -10.73
C LYS A 149 -4.28 11.29 -10.88
N GLY A 150 -3.78 11.19 -12.11
CA GLY A 150 -2.47 10.63 -12.38
C GLY A 150 -1.34 11.54 -11.89
N GLU A 151 -0.30 10.92 -11.31
CA GLU A 151 0.90 11.57 -10.84
C GLU A 151 2.11 11.00 -11.58
N GLY A 152 2.95 11.88 -12.13
CA GLY A 152 4.16 11.47 -12.85
C GLY A 152 5.18 10.76 -11.96
N LEU A 153 6.11 10.04 -12.60
CA LEU A 153 7.21 9.36 -11.90
C LEU A 153 8.03 10.35 -11.07
N SER A 154 8.31 9.98 -9.82
CA SER A 154 9.23 10.72 -8.96
C SER A 154 10.66 10.49 -9.44
N VAL A 155 11.42 11.57 -9.62
CA VAL A 155 12.86 11.47 -9.97
C VAL A 155 13.64 10.77 -8.85
N GLY A 156 13.09 10.72 -7.63
CA GLY A 156 13.64 10.00 -6.49
C GLY A 156 13.71 8.47 -6.62
N GLU A 157 13.01 7.86 -7.59
CA GLU A 157 13.06 6.40 -7.79
C GLU A 157 14.44 5.93 -8.30
N ILE A 158 15.12 6.74 -9.11
CA ILE A 158 16.46 6.42 -9.64
C ILE A 158 17.53 6.32 -8.53
N PRO A 159 17.72 7.34 -7.67
CA PRO A 159 18.68 7.23 -6.56
C PRO A 159 18.26 6.16 -5.54
N HIS A 160 16.96 5.88 -5.40
CA HIS A 160 16.48 4.79 -4.54
C HIS A 160 16.94 3.41 -5.08
N LEU A 161 16.68 3.10 -6.35
CA LEU A 161 17.15 1.86 -7.00
C LEU A 161 18.68 1.71 -6.93
N ALA A 162 19.41 2.77 -7.28
CA ALA A 162 20.87 2.76 -7.23
C ALA A 162 21.38 2.51 -5.80
N GLY A 163 20.71 3.10 -4.81
CA GLY A 163 20.98 2.89 -3.40
C GLY A 163 20.74 1.44 -2.95
N LEU A 164 19.64 0.81 -3.36
CA LEU A 164 19.35 -0.59 -3.05
C LEU A 164 20.41 -1.53 -3.63
N ILE A 165 20.78 -1.35 -4.90
CA ILE A 165 21.82 -2.15 -5.55
C ILE A 165 23.16 -1.98 -4.83
N VAL A 166 23.61 -0.74 -4.59
CA VAL A 166 24.91 -0.51 -3.95
C VAL A 166 24.92 -0.93 -2.48
N GLY A 167 23.85 -0.63 -1.74
CA GLY A 167 23.73 -0.92 -0.31
C GLY A 167 23.63 -2.41 -0.03
N ASN A 168 22.64 -3.08 -0.64
CA ASN A 168 22.30 -4.46 -0.29
C ASN A 168 23.11 -5.48 -1.11
N ILE A 169 23.41 -5.22 -2.38
CA ILE A 169 24.16 -6.16 -3.22
C ILE A 169 25.66 -5.94 -3.05
N VAL A 170 26.15 -4.73 -3.33
CA VAL A 170 27.60 -4.46 -3.37
C VAL A 170 28.19 -4.41 -1.95
N ARG A 171 27.56 -3.69 -1.03
CA ARG A 171 28.07 -3.43 0.32
C ARG A 171 27.51 -4.37 1.40
N GLN A 172 26.43 -5.08 1.14
CA GLN A 172 25.74 -5.95 2.12
C GLN A 172 25.44 -5.22 3.44
N CYS A 173 24.89 -4.00 3.35
CA CYS A 173 24.54 -3.17 4.51
C CYS A 173 23.02 -2.94 4.55
N PRO A 174 22.25 -3.81 5.25
CA PRO A 174 20.79 -3.78 5.28
C PRO A 174 20.19 -2.50 5.86
N GLU A 175 20.96 -1.74 6.64
CA GLU A 175 20.57 -0.45 7.20
C GLU A 175 20.36 0.61 6.10
N THR A 176 21.01 0.42 4.94
CA THR A 176 20.90 1.32 3.79
C THR A 176 19.47 1.40 3.28
N GLU A 177 18.74 0.29 3.28
CA GLU A 177 17.35 0.23 2.86
C GLU A 177 16.45 1.13 3.71
N ARG A 178 16.61 1.09 5.04
CA ARG A 178 15.82 1.93 5.97
C ARG A 178 16.08 3.42 5.75
N GLU A 179 17.34 3.80 5.51
CA GLU A 179 17.68 5.19 5.18
C GLU A 179 17.08 5.63 3.83
N LEU A 180 17.13 4.76 2.82
CA LEU A 180 16.59 5.04 1.49
C LEU A 180 15.06 5.13 1.48
N PHE A 181 14.39 4.29 2.27
CA PHE A 181 12.94 4.32 2.45
C PHE A 181 12.47 5.67 2.99
N GLU A 182 13.06 6.13 4.10
CA GLU A 182 12.71 7.42 4.72
C GLU A 182 12.97 8.61 3.78
N ARG A 183 14.02 8.52 2.94
CA ARG A 183 14.29 9.51 1.89
C ARG A 183 13.24 9.47 0.77
N ARG A 184 12.85 8.27 0.31
CA ARG A 184 11.85 8.07 -0.74
C ARG A 184 10.48 8.59 -0.32
N ILE A 185 10.02 8.29 0.89
CA ILE A 185 8.76 8.81 1.44
C ILE A 185 8.76 10.34 1.42
N ARG A 186 9.87 10.96 1.84
CA ARG A 186 10.01 12.42 1.86
C ARG A 186 9.95 13.02 0.47
N SER A 187 10.63 12.41 -0.51
CA SER A 187 10.63 12.85 -1.91
C SER A 187 9.26 12.68 -2.57
N THR A 188 8.52 11.63 -2.24
CA THR A 188 7.20 11.36 -2.84
C THR A 188 6.15 12.40 -2.39
N ARG A 189 6.36 13.00 -1.21
CA ARG A 189 5.53 14.10 -0.70
C ARG A 189 5.85 15.46 -1.32
N ASP A 190 7.00 15.63 -1.98
CA ASP A 190 7.37 16.89 -2.63
C ASP A 190 6.85 16.93 -4.09
N PRO A 191 5.92 17.85 -4.43
CA PRO A 191 5.39 17.98 -5.78
C PRO A 191 6.41 18.57 -6.79
N GLY A 192 7.54 19.12 -6.34
CA GLY A 192 8.47 19.87 -7.18
C GLY A 192 9.31 19.05 -8.17
N PHE A 193 9.38 17.72 -8.02
CA PHE A 193 10.30 16.86 -8.78
C PHE A 193 9.62 15.64 -9.40
N ARG A 194 8.62 15.89 -10.26
CA ARG A 194 7.88 14.83 -10.95
C ARG A 194 7.97 15.00 -12.47
N LEU A 195 8.12 13.87 -13.16
CA LEU A 195 8.00 13.83 -14.62
C LEU A 195 6.58 14.22 -15.07
N PRO A 196 6.37 14.59 -16.34
CA PRO A 196 5.05 14.96 -16.85
C PRO A 196 3.99 13.87 -16.62
N THR A 197 2.74 14.28 -16.41
CA THR A 197 1.59 13.36 -16.17
C THR A 197 1.27 12.44 -17.34
N SER A 198 1.80 12.71 -18.54
CA SER A 198 1.77 11.77 -19.67
C SER A 198 2.50 10.46 -19.40
N ILE A 199 3.32 10.43 -18.34
CA ILE A 199 4.02 9.26 -17.79
C ILE A 199 3.59 9.12 -16.32
N ALA A 200 2.28 9.02 -16.09
CA ALA A 200 1.75 8.80 -14.76
C ALA A 200 2.23 7.44 -14.24
N ALA A 201 3.01 7.46 -13.15
CA ALA A 201 3.48 6.26 -12.48
C ALA A 201 2.60 5.89 -11.28
N ARG A 202 1.77 6.82 -10.82
CA ARG A 202 0.85 6.65 -9.69
C ARG A 202 -0.50 7.28 -10.02
N ILE A 203 -1.53 6.85 -9.32
CA ILE A 203 -2.86 7.44 -9.36
C ILE A 203 -3.31 7.74 -7.94
N THR A 204 -3.78 8.96 -7.72
CA THR A 204 -4.44 9.37 -6.47
C THR A 204 -5.93 9.41 -6.73
N VAL A 205 -6.68 8.66 -5.95
CA VAL A 205 -8.14 8.56 -6.02
C VAL A 205 -8.75 9.14 -4.75
N HIS A 206 -9.74 9.99 -4.93
CA HIS A 206 -10.61 10.44 -3.86
C HIS A 206 -11.96 9.73 -4.00
N ALA A 207 -12.42 9.11 -2.92
CA ALA A 207 -13.64 8.36 -2.89
C ALA A 207 -14.47 8.69 -1.64
N THR A 208 -15.78 8.49 -1.74
CA THR A 208 -16.74 8.70 -0.66
C THR A 208 -17.29 7.37 -0.19
N ARG A 209 -17.37 7.16 1.12
CA ARG A 209 -18.08 6.00 1.68
C ARG A 209 -19.57 6.11 1.34
N VAL A 210 -20.10 5.11 0.66
CA VAL A 210 -21.53 5.01 0.33
C VAL A 210 -22.29 4.55 1.59
N ARG A 211 -23.46 5.13 1.86
CA ARG A 211 -24.35 4.67 2.94
C ARG A 211 -24.74 3.22 2.70
N GLU A 212 -24.59 2.41 3.75
CA GLU A 212 -24.97 0.98 3.85
C GLU A 212 -25.98 0.51 2.79
N GLY A 213 -25.45 -0.30 1.89
CA GLY A 213 -26.17 -1.12 0.90
C GLY A 213 -25.25 -2.14 0.22
N TYR A 214 -23.99 -2.26 0.68
CA TYR A 214 -23.03 -3.19 0.14
C TYR A 214 -23.10 -4.48 0.95
N ASP A 215 -23.88 -5.43 0.43
CA ASP A 215 -23.83 -6.85 0.79
C ASP A 215 -22.61 -7.43 0.05
N PRO A 216 -21.49 -7.75 0.72
CA PRO A 216 -20.39 -8.44 0.04
C PRO A 216 -20.99 -9.74 -0.50
N ASP A 217 -20.98 -9.91 -1.83
CA ASP A 217 -21.52 -11.12 -2.44
C ASP A 217 -20.93 -12.34 -1.73
N PRO A 218 -21.74 -13.13 -0.99
CA PRO A 218 -21.22 -14.26 -0.23
C PRO A 218 -20.62 -15.35 -1.14
N ALA A 219 -20.74 -15.21 -2.47
CA ALA A 219 -20.13 -16.11 -3.44
C ALA A 219 -18.64 -15.84 -3.73
N LEU A 220 -18.05 -14.73 -3.26
CA LEU A 220 -16.64 -14.39 -3.53
C LEU A 220 -15.61 -15.03 -2.56
N ASP A 221 -16.03 -15.81 -1.56
CA ASP A 221 -15.14 -16.30 -0.49
C ASP A 221 -14.40 -17.62 -0.78
N GLU A 222 -14.76 -18.41 -1.81
CA GLU A 222 -14.17 -19.76 -1.96
C GLU A 222 -13.59 -20.11 -3.33
N SER A 223 -14.10 -19.62 -4.46
CA SER A 223 -13.69 -20.15 -5.78
C SER A 223 -12.45 -19.52 -6.39
N ASP A 224 -12.02 -18.35 -5.92
CA ASP A 224 -10.90 -17.58 -6.50
C ASP A 224 -9.65 -17.55 -5.62
N ARG A 225 -9.65 -18.24 -4.47
CA ARG A 225 -8.40 -18.48 -3.74
C ARG A 225 -7.55 -19.45 -4.56
N PRO A 226 -6.28 -19.12 -4.89
CA PRO A 226 -5.39 -20.10 -5.49
C PRO A 226 -5.33 -21.30 -4.53
N GLU A 227 -5.70 -22.48 -5.03
CA GLU A 227 -5.64 -23.73 -4.27
C GLU A 227 -4.23 -23.83 -3.66
N GLU A 228 -4.14 -23.96 -2.34
CA GLU A 228 -2.89 -24.28 -1.67
C GLU A 228 -2.34 -25.56 -2.33
N GLU A 229 -1.27 -25.41 -3.12
CA GLU A 229 -0.54 -26.51 -3.71
C GLU A 229 -0.04 -27.39 -2.56
N THR A 230 -0.81 -28.44 -2.26
CA THR A 230 -0.45 -29.44 -1.27
C THR A 230 0.94 -29.97 -1.59
N ALA A 231 1.91 -29.59 -0.76
CA ALA A 231 3.28 -30.05 -0.85
C ALA A 231 3.27 -31.59 -0.86
N THR A 232 3.65 -32.16 -2.00
CA THR A 232 3.83 -33.60 -2.13
C THR A 232 4.99 -34.01 -1.22
N PRO A 233 4.82 -34.98 -0.30
CA PRO A 233 5.94 -35.46 0.50
C PRO A 233 6.94 -36.15 -0.42
N LEU A 234 8.20 -35.73 -0.34
CA LEU A 234 9.31 -36.47 -0.96
C LEU A 234 9.48 -37.80 -0.21
N GLU A 235 9.26 -38.92 -0.90
CA GLU A 235 9.76 -40.24 -0.52
C GLU A 235 11.26 -40.38 -0.82
#